data_AF-A0A931F0J6-F1
#
_entry.id   AF-A0A931F0J6-F1
#
_cell.length_a   1.000
_cell.length_b   1.000
_cell.length_c   1.000
_cell.angle_alpha   90.00
_cell.angle_beta   90.00
_cell.angle_gamma   90.00
#
_symmetry.space_group_name_H-M   'P 1'
#
loop_
_entity.id
_entity.type
_entity.pdbx_description
1 polymer ?
#
loop_
_entity_poly.entity_id
_entity_poly.type
_entity_poly.pdbx_seq_one_letter_code
_entity_poly.pdbx_strand_id
1 'polypeptide(L)'
;MALIDDGPQAQAATAGLLAALDPKVVTRLGKVEKVARLPGDVGVGFALTATGLAYNSEWYEKNGLPAPKRLSDLADPKLKGKVVLPSISNTYGVGALMLAARAGGGSEKAVDPGFEGIGKVAANAFTFDTTADVSNYFLQGQAVASVWGGSRVETLADKDFPIRFVYPEEGAIPLLATANVVNKAPHPDLAQKFVNALLEPGIQEKLAAEGYDGPTVSDAELDPALAGRVVGPEQAAGMTPLDWTTVNAARAAWTDRWTKEVER
;
A
#
# COMPACT_ATOMS: atom_id res chain seq x y z
N MET A 1 -13.09 15.85 -7.60
CA MET A 1 -11.86 15.08 -7.79
C MET A 1 -11.91 13.84 -6.91
N ALA A 2 -11.01 12.88 -7.08
CA ALA A 2 -10.90 11.70 -6.21
C ALA A 2 -9.44 11.45 -5.82
N LEU A 3 -9.19 11.29 -4.52
CA LEU A 3 -7.92 10.81 -3.97
C LEU A 3 -8.15 9.37 -3.50
N ILE A 4 -7.53 8.41 -4.16
CA ILE A 4 -7.76 6.97 -3.95
C ILE A 4 -6.47 6.20 -4.23
N ASP A 5 -6.32 5.02 -3.65
CA ASP A 5 -5.19 4.13 -3.95
C ASP A 5 -5.19 3.70 -5.43
N ASP A 6 -4.03 3.30 -5.93
CA ASP A 6 -3.82 2.79 -7.28
C ASP A 6 -4.72 1.62 -7.69
N GLY A 7 -5.08 0.72 -6.77
CA GLY A 7 -6.02 -0.37 -7.03
C GLY A 7 -7.43 0.11 -7.41
N PRO A 8 -8.14 0.82 -6.51
CA PRO A 8 -9.42 1.48 -6.83
C PRO A 8 -9.31 2.48 -7.98
N GLN A 9 -8.19 3.19 -8.13
CA GLN A 9 -7.94 4.09 -9.25
C GLN A 9 -8.01 3.34 -10.58
N ALA A 10 -7.34 2.19 -10.69
CA ALA A 10 -7.34 1.39 -11.91
C ALA A 10 -8.73 0.86 -12.26
N GLN A 11 -9.56 0.53 -11.26
CA GLN A 11 -10.97 0.18 -11.47
C GLN A 11 -11.77 1.38 -12.02
N ALA A 12 -11.61 2.56 -11.40
CA ALA A 12 -12.31 3.77 -11.82
C ALA A 12 -11.89 4.25 -13.23
N ALA A 13 -10.60 4.13 -13.56
CA ALA A 13 -10.08 4.42 -14.90
C ALA A 13 -10.66 3.48 -15.95
N THR A 14 -10.67 2.17 -15.68
CA THR A 14 -11.26 1.15 -16.58
C THR A 14 -12.76 1.38 -16.79
N ALA A 15 -13.47 1.84 -15.77
CA ALA A 15 -14.89 2.18 -15.84
C ALA A 15 -15.17 3.53 -16.54
N GLY A 16 -14.16 4.28 -16.99
CA GLY A 16 -14.33 5.57 -17.66
C GLY A 16 -14.80 6.71 -16.73
N LEU A 17 -14.62 6.53 -15.41
CA LEU A 17 -15.07 7.49 -14.40
C LEU A 17 -14.07 8.63 -14.18
N LEU A 18 -12.85 8.51 -14.72
CA LEU A 18 -11.77 9.47 -14.56
C LEU A 18 -11.44 10.13 -15.90
N ALA A 19 -11.12 11.42 -15.87
CA ALA A 19 -10.65 12.17 -17.02
C ALA A 19 -9.11 12.13 -17.10
N ALA A 20 -8.57 12.14 -18.32
CA ALA A 20 -7.14 12.34 -18.55
C ALA A 20 -6.72 13.74 -18.07
N LEU A 21 -5.51 13.82 -17.51
CA LEU A 21 -4.90 15.08 -17.10
C LEU A 21 -4.44 15.84 -18.35
N ASP A 22 -4.78 17.13 -18.43
CA ASP A 22 -4.33 18.02 -19.50
C ASP A 22 -2.92 18.50 -19.18
N PRO A 23 -1.89 18.14 -19.97
CA PRO A 23 -0.51 18.56 -19.73
C PRO A 23 -0.30 20.08 -19.83
N LYS A 24 -1.25 20.82 -20.41
CA LYS A 24 -1.22 22.29 -20.41
C LYS A 24 -1.63 22.89 -19.06
N VAL A 25 -2.38 22.15 -18.25
CA VAL A 25 -2.85 22.59 -16.91
C VAL A 25 -2.05 21.90 -15.81
N VAL A 26 -1.82 20.59 -15.94
CA VAL A 26 -0.95 19.81 -15.06
C VAL A 26 0.46 19.81 -15.65
N THR A 27 1.10 20.97 -15.59
CA THR A 27 2.41 21.22 -16.20
C THR A 27 3.54 20.42 -15.57
N ARG A 28 3.35 19.93 -14.33
CA ARG A 28 4.35 19.16 -13.58
C ARG A 28 4.41 17.68 -13.96
N LEU A 29 3.55 17.22 -14.86
CA LEU A 29 3.55 15.84 -15.34
C LEU A 29 4.94 15.38 -15.81
N GLY A 30 5.77 16.24 -16.41
CA GLY A 30 7.13 15.86 -16.84
C GLY A 30 8.14 15.60 -15.71
N LYS A 31 7.80 15.95 -14.46
CA LYS A 31 8.65 15.75 -13.27
C LYS A 31 8.31 14.49 -12.49
N VAL A 32 7.14 13.90 -12.75
CA VAL A 32 6.62 12.74 -12.03
C VAL A 32 7.50 11.53 -12.31
N GLU A 33 7.88 10.84 -11.24
CA GLU A 33 8.65 9.61 -11.29
C GLU A 33 7.89 8.49 -12.02
N LYS A 34 8.61 7.61 -12.70
CA LYS A 34 7.99 6.55 -13.51
C LYS A 34 7.02 5.69 -12.70
N VAL A 35 7.36 5.37 -11.45
CA VAL A 35 6.50 4.56 -10.56
C VAL A 35 5.14 5.24 -10.33
N ALA A 36 5.10 6.57 -10.26
CA ALA A 36 3.90 7.35 -9.99
C ALA A 36 3.16 7.81 -11.26
N ARG A 37 3.67 7.48 -12.46
CA ARG A 37 3.05 7.86 -13.73
C ARG A 37 2.07 6.79 -14.21
N LEU A 38 0.77 7.12 -14.13
CA LEU A 38 -0.30 6.18 -14.45
C LEU A 38 -0.58 6.12 -15.97
N PRO A 39 -1.08 4.98 -16.50
CA PRO A 39 -1.36 4.82 -17.92
C PRO A 39 -2.31 5.87 -18.50
N GLY A 40 -1.93 6.43 -19.66
CA GLY A 40 -2.73 7.41 -20.39
C GLY A 40 -2.93 8.75 -19.65
N ASP A 41 -2.13 9.02 -18.63
CA ASP A 41 -2.23 10.21 -17.77
C ASP A 41 -3.63 10.34 -17.13
N VAL A 42 -4.30 9.21 -16.91
CA VAL A 42 -5.58 9.16 -16.20
C VAL A 42 -5.28 9.10 -14.71
N GLY A 43 -5.10 10.28 -14.12
CA GLY A 43 -4.62 10.43 -12.74
C GLY A 43 -3.10 10.34 -12.62
N VAL A 44 -2.60 10.56 -11.42
CA VAL A 44 -1.17 10.55 -11.09
C VAL A 44 -0.96 10.13 -9.64
N GLY A 45 0.10 9.37 -9.34
CA GLY A 45 0.53 9.14 -7.96
C GLY A 45 1.08 10.44 -7.37
N PHE A 46 0.60 10.84 -6.20
CA PHE A 46 1.08 12.05 -5.51
C PHE A 46 1.74 11.73 -4.16
N ALA A 47 1.62 10.51 -3.67
CA ALA A 47 2.27 10.04 -2.46
C ALA A 47 2.61 8.56 -2.64
N LEU A 48 3.84 8.19 -2.25
CA LEU A 48 4.39 6.86 -2.43
C LEU A 48 4.75 6.22 -1.10
N THR A 49 4.32 4.99 -0.88
CA THR A 49 4.69 4.19 0.28
C THR A 49 4.88 2.73 -0.15
N ALA A 50 5.09 1.84 0.81
CA ALA A 50 5.26 0.41 0.56
C ALA A 50 4.24 -0.39 1.37
N THR A 51 3.67 -1.42 0.75
CA THR A 51 2.97 -2.50 1.44
C THR A 51 3.98 -3.59 1.80
N GLY A 52 4.04 -3.92 3.09
CA GLY A 52 4.93 -4.91 3.67
C GLY A 52 4.37 -5.43 4.99
N LEU A 53 5.25 -5.83 5.92
CA LEU A 53 4.81 -6.33 7.22
C LEU A 53 5.00 -5.26 8.30
N ALA A 54 4.02 -5.13 9.17
CA ALA A 54 4.11 -4.33 10.38
C ALA A 54 4.13 -5.26 11.59
N TYR A 55 5.01 -5.02 12.56
CA TYR A 55 5.03 -5.81 13.80
C TYR A 55 5.41 -4.98 15.03
N ASN A 56 4.88 -5.37 16.20
CA ASN A 56 5.25 -4.79 17.49
C ASN A 56 6.56 -5.42 17.99
N SER A 57 7.64 -4.66 17.91
CA SER A 57 9.00 -5.10 18.24
C SER A 57 9.20 -5.50 19.70
N GLU A 58 8.65 -4.74 20.65
CA GLU A 58 8.72 -5.09 22.08
C GLU A 58 7.95 -6.36 22.40
N TRP A 59 6.77 -6.55 21.79
CA TRP A 59 6.00 -7.77 21.99
C TRP A 59 6.76 -9.00 21.46
N TYR A 60 7.37 -8.88 20.28
CA TYR A 60 8.18 -9.95 19.70
C TYR A 60 9.38 -10.30 20.58
N GLU A 61 10.13 -9.29 21.03
CA GLU A 61 11.27 -9.48 21.94
C GLU A 61 10.84 -10.18 23.23
N LYS A 62 9.79 -9.68 23.88
CA LYS A 62 9.24 -10.25 25.14
C LYS A 62 8.80 -11.71 25.00
N ASN A 63 8.37 -12.12 23.80
CA ASN A 63 7.90 -13.49 23.53
C ASN A 63 8.98 -14.38 22.88
N GLY A 64 10.23 -13.88 22.79
CA GLY A 64 11.36 -14.60 22.20
C GLY A 64 11.11 -14.95 20.73
N LEU A 65 10.56 -14.02 19.97
CA LEU A 65 10.35 -14.12 18.53
C LEU A 65 11.32 -13.18 17.80
N PRO A 66 11.98 -13.64 16.73
CA PRO A 66 12.76 -12.74 15.87
C PRO A 66 11.82 -11.83 15.07
N ALA A 67 12.34 -10.69 14.61
CA ALA A 67 11.61 -9.87 13.63
C ALA A 67 11.19 -10.74 12.42
N PRO A 68 9.93 -10.62 11.95
CA PRO A 68 9.51 -11.35 10.77
C PRO A 68 10.30 -10.85 9.56
N LYS A 69 10.60 -11.74 8.63
CA LYS A 69 11.27 -11.43 7.36
C LYS A 69 10.38 -11.73 6.16
N ARG A 70 9.39 -12.60 6.34
CA ARG A 70 8.50 -13.09 5.30
C ARG A 70 7.08 -13.16 5.82
N LEU A 71 6.10 -13.06 4.95
CA LEU A 71 4.69 -13.19 5.34
C LEU A 71 4.41 -14.51 6.06
N SER A 72 5.06 -15.60 5.67
CA SER A 72 4.91 -16.93 6.28
C SER A 72 5.31 -16.96 7.76
N ASP A 73 6.16 -16.05 8.22
CA ASP A 73 6.57 -15.99 9.64
C ASP A 73 5.38 -15.62 10.53
N LEU A 74 4.36 -14.95 9.97
CA LEU A 74 3.14 -14.62 10.70
C LEU A 74 2.23 -15.85 10.96
N ALA A 75 2.55 -17.01 10.38
CA ALA A 75 1.90 -18.29 10.67
C ALA A 75 2.48 -19.01 11.91
N ASP A 76 3.45 -18.42 12.63
CA ASP A 76 3.99 -19.00 13.87
C ASP A 76 2.86 -19.23 14.90
N PRO A 77 2.69 -20.44 15.47
CA PRO A 77 1.65 -20.72 16.47
C PRO A 77 1.63 -19.78 17.68
N LYS A 78 2.76 -19.15 18.04
CA LYS A 78 2.83 -18.13 19.10
C LYS A 78 2.03 -16.87 18.77
N LEU A 79 1.74 -16.61 17.50
CA LEU A 79 0.96 -15.47 17.02
C LEU A 79 -0.54 -15.76 16.93
N LYS A 80 -1.00 -16.93 17.37
CA LYS A 80 -2.43 -17.30 17.30
C LYS A 80 -3.32 -16.27 17.98
N GLY A 81 -4.24 -15.68 17.22
CA GLY A 81 -5.17 -14.64 17.68
C GLY A 81 -4.50 -13.29 17.92
N LYS A 82 -3.27 -13.07 17.42
CA LYS A 82 -2.49 -11.84 17.54
C LYS A 82 -2.13 -11.21 16.21
N VAL A 83 -2.60 -11.76 15.10
CA VAL A 83 -2.48 -11.16 13.77
C VAL A 83 -3.80 -10.47 13.40
N VAL A 84 -3.71 -9.29 12.80
CA VAL A 84 -4.83 -8.74 12.01
C VAL A 84 -4.41 -8.79 10.55
N LEU A 85 -5.29 -9.25 9.67
CA LEU A 85 -5.05 -9.20 8.23
C LEU A 85 -5.95 -8.14 7.60
N PRO A 86 -5.48 -7.44 6.57
CA PRO A 86 -6.37 -6.61 5.76
C PRO A 86 -7.31 -7.50 4.94
N SER A 87 -8.57 -7.11 4.84
CA SER A 87 -9.56 -7.75 3.97
C SER A 87 -9.19 -7.55 2.49
N ILE A 88 -9.41 -8.57 1.66
CA ILE A 88 -9.20 -8.50 0.20
C ILE A 88 -10.05 -7.42 -0.48
N SER A 89 -11.05 -6.86 0.21
CA SER A 89 -11.84 -5.73 -0.26
C SER A 89 -11.02 -4.45 -0.45
N ASN A 90 -9.90 -4.28 0.26
CA ASN A 90 -9.01 -3.13 0.13
C ASN A 90 -7.65 -3.49 -0.52
N THR A 91 -6.83 -2.47 -0.79
CA THR A 91 -5.54 -2.60 -1.48
C THR A 91 -4.56 -3.48 -0.70
N TYR A 92 -4.49 -3.32 0.63
CA TYR A 92 -3.58 -4.11 1.47
C TYR A 92 -3.94 -5.59 1.50
N GLY A 93 -5.23 -5.95 1.45
CA GLY A 93 -5.65 -7.36 1.37
C GLY A 93 -5.23 -8.04 0.08
N VAL A 94 -5.35 -7.34 -1.06
CA VAL A 94 -4.78 -7.80 -2.32
C VAL A 94 -3.25 -7.90 -2.20
N GLY A 95 -2.61 -6.91 -1.59
CA GLY A 95 -1.17 -6.93 -1.33
C GLY A 95 -0.75 -8.16 -0.53
N ALA A 96 -1.47 -8.51 0.54
CA ALA A 96 -1.22 -9.70 1.35
C ALA A 96 -1.33 -10.99 0.53
N LEU A 97 -2.36 -11.11 -0.31
CA LEU A 97 -2.51 -12.25 -1.23
C LEU A 97 -1.34 -12.34 -2.22
N MET A 98 -0.87 -11.21 -2.73
CA MET A 98 0.23 -11.16 -3.71
C MET A 98 1.59 -11.42 -3.07
N LEU A 99 1.84 -10.95 -1.85
CA LEU A 99 3.01 -11.34 -1.07
C LEU A 99 3.05 -12.86 -0.85
N ALA A 100 1.91 -13.46 -0.46
CA ALA A 100 1.79 -14.91 -0.32
C ALA A 100 2.04 -15.63 -1.66
N ALA A 101 1.47 -15.12 -2.75
CA ALA A 101 1.64 -15.72 -4.07
C ALA A 101 3.12 -15.72 -4.47
N ARG A 102 3.81 -14.58 -4.37
CA ARG A 102 5.24 -14.44 -4.70
C ARG A 102 6.12 -15.34 -3.83
N ALA A 103 5.83 -15.42 -2.53
CA ALA A 103 6.54 -16.31 -1.62
C ALA A 103 6.44 -17.79 -2.01
N GLY A 104 5.32 -18.19 -2.65
CA GLY A 104 5.08 -19.52 -3.18
C GLY A 104 5.45 -19.70 -4.67
N GLY A 105 6.14 -18.74 -5.29
CA GLY A 105 6.52 -18.78 -6.71
C GLY A 105 5.37 -18.46 -7.69
N GLY A 106 4.26 -17.96 -7.19
CA GLY A 106 3.10 -17.49 -7.95
C GLY A 106 3.16 -16.02 -8.35
N SER A 107 2.03 -15.52 -8.85
CA SER A 107 1.86 -14.14 -9.33
C SER A 107 0.37 -13.79 -9.46
N GLU A 108 0.06 -12.60 -9.96
CA GLU A 108 -1.30 -12.18 -10.34
C GLU A 108 -1.93 -13.14 -11.38
N LYS A 109 -1.11 -13.83 -12.19
CA LYS A 109 -1.55 -14.81 -13.19
C LYS A 109 -1.54 -16.26 -12.68
N ALA A 110 -1.00 -16.49 -11.48
CA ALA A 110 -0.88 -17.79 -10.83
C ALA A 110 -1.09 -17.62 -9.33
N VAL A 111 -2.34 -17.38 -8.92
CA VAL A 111 -2.70 -16.93 -7.56
C VAL A 111 -2.82 -18.07 -6.55
N ASP A 112 -2.89 -19.32 -6.99
CA ASP A 112 -3.13 -20.47 -6.10
C ASP A 112 -2.13 -20.58 -4.93
N PRO A 113 -0.81 -20.39 -5.12
CA PRO A 113 0.13 -20.35 -4.00
C PRO A 113 -0.17 -19.24 -2.99
N GLY A 114 -0.80 -18.14 -3.45
CA GLY A 114 -1.21 -17.03 -2.60
C GLY A 114 -2.34 -17.42 -1.65
N PHE A 115 -3.36 -18.11 -2.15
CA PHE A 115 -4.46 -18.59 -1.29
C PHE A 115 -3.98 -19.64 -0.29
N GLU A 116 -3.09 -20.55 -0.69
CA GLU A 116 -2.50 -21.52 0.23
C GLU A 116 -1.65 -20.83 1.32
N GLY A 117 -0.79 -19.90 0.91
CA GLY A 117 0.11 -19.18 1.81
C GLY A 117 -0.65 -18.29 2.80
N ILE A 118 -1.58 -17.48 2.32
CA ILE A 118 -2.35 -16.56 3.17
C ILE A 118 -3.29 -17.31 4.10
N GLY A 119 -3.84 -18.46 3.68
CA GLY A 119 -4.67 -19.32 4.54
C GLY A 119 -3.93 -19.81 5.80
N LYS A 120 -2.62 -20.08 5.69
CA LYS A 120 -1.78 -20.46 6.84
C LYS A 120 -1.63 -19.31 7.84
N VAL A 121 -1.46 -18.08 7.35
CA VAL A 121 -1.37 -16.88 8.21
C VAL A 121 -2.72 -16.52 8.81
N ALA A 122 -3.81 -16.66 8.03
CA ALA A 122 -5.17 -16.41 8.46
C ALA A 122 -5.60 -17.24 9.67
N ALA A 123 -5.03 -18.45 9.84
CA ALA A 123 -5.26 -19.26 11.04
C ALA A 123 -4.83 -18.59 12.36
N ASN A 124 -3.96 -17.58 12.29
CA ASN A 124 -3.53 -16.76 13.41
C ASN A 124 -4.25 -15.41 13.48
N ALA A 125 -5.03 -15.05 12.46
CA ALA A 125 -5.77 -13.80 12.43
C ALA A 125 -6.95 -13.83 13.41
N PHE A 126 -7.12 -12.79 14.22
CA PHE A 126 -8.34 -12.64 15.04
C PHE A 126 -9.46 -11.92 14.29
N THR A 127 -9.12 -11.15 13.26
CA THR A 127 -10.07 -10.45 12.40
C THR A 127 -9.45 -10.06 11.06
N PHE A 128 -10.32 -9.66 10.13
CA PHE A 128 -9.96 -9.08 8.85
C PHE A 128 -10.43 -7.62 8.79
N ASP A 129 -9.49 -6.69 8.71
CA ASP A 129 -9.79 -5.26 8.70
C ASP A 129 -10.26 -4.80 7.30
N THR A 130 -11.43 -4.14 7.26
CA THR A 130 -12.00 -3.57 6.03
C THR A 130 -11.68 -2.08 5.87
N THR A 131 -11.15 -1.43 6.90
CA THR A 131 -10.94 0.04 6.92
C THR A 131 -9.62 0.49 6.29
N ALA A 132 -8.69 -0.45 6.08
CA ALA A 132 -7.30 -0.23 5.68
C ALA A 132 -6.42 0.48 6.74
N ASP A 133 -6.91 0.63 7.98
CA ASP A 133 -6.17 1.19 9.11
C ASP A 133 -6.24 0.25 10.31
N VAL A 134 -5.12 -0.42 10.59
CA VAL A 134 -5.01 -1.40 11.68
C VAL A 134 -4.44 -0.81 12.97
N SER A 135 -4.18 0.50 13.03
CA SER A 135 -3.54 1.17 14.17
C SER A 135 -4.21 0.86 15.51
N ASN A 136 -5.54 0.93 15.55
CA ASN A 136 -6.32 0.69 16.76
C ASN A 136 -6.10 -0.71 17.33
N TYR A 137 -5.95 -1.74 16.49
CA TYR A 137 -5.69 -3.10 16.93
C TYR A 137 -4.32 -3.25 17.59
N PHE A 138 -3.30 -2.55 17.06
CA PHE A 138 -1.97 -2.50 17.64
C PHE A 138 -1.95 -1.74 18.97
N LEU A 139 -2.56 -0.55 19.00
CA LEU A 139 -2.62 0.31 20.20
C LEU A 139 -3.36 -0.36 21.36
N GLN A 140 -4.37 -1.19 21.07
CA GLN A 140 -5.12 -1.96 22.07
C GLN A 140 -4.46 -3.31 22.43
N GLY A 141 -3.32 -3.66 21.81
CA GLY A 141 -2.63 -4.94 22.04
C GLY A 141 -3.39 -6.19 21.54
N GLN A 142 -4.39 -5.98 20.67
CA GLN A 142 -5.14 -7.05 20.00
C GLN A 142 -4.30 -7.66 18.88
N ALA A 143 -3.67 -6.81 18.07
CA ALA A 143 -2.73 -7.20 17.04
C ALA A 143 -1.28 -6.90 17.46
N VAL A 144 -0.36 -7.76 17.02
CA VAL A 144 1.09 -7.56 17.15
C VAL A 144 1.80 -7.70 15.81
N ALA A 145 1.09 -8.15 14.77
CA ALA A 145 1.58 -8.21 13.41
C ALA A 145 0.44 -8.05 12.38
N SER A 146 0.77 -7.51 11.21
CA SER A 146 -0.16 -7.31 10.08
C SER A 146 0.61 -7.17 8.76
N VAL A 147 -0.12 -7.23 7.65
CA VAL A 147 0.31 -6.64 6.37
C VAL A 147 -0.23 -5.21 6.30
N TRP A 148 0.64 -4.21 6.15
CA TRP A 148 0.23 -2.81 6.18
C TRP A 148 1.21 -1.87 5.46
N GLY A 149 0.97 -0.55 5.54
CA GLY A 149 1.75 0.49 4.87
C GLY A 149 2.89 1.05 5.71
N GLY A 150 4.07 1.25 5.10
CA GLY A 150 5.25 1.80 5.76
C GLY A 150 5.03 3.18 6.39
N SER A 151 4.38 4.09 5.66
CA SER A 151 4.08 5.44 6.16
C SER A 151 3.18 5.44 7.39
N ARG A 152 2.24 4.49 7.47
CA ARG A 152 1.38 4.30 8.66
C ARG A 152 2.16 3.76 9.85
N VAL A 153 3.10 2.87 9.60
CA VAL A 153 4.01 2.35 10.64
C VAL A 153 4.91 3.46 11.17
N GLU A 154 5.50 4.27 10.30
CA GLU A 154 6.33 5.42 10.69
C GLU A 154 5.54 6.44 11.50
N THR A 155 4.29 6.72 11.11
CA THR A 155 3.39 7.63 11.86
C THR A 155 3.14 7.15 13.29
N LEU A 156 3.05 5.84 13.52
CA LEU A 156 2.92 5.27 14.87
C LEU A 156 4.25 5.24 15.61
N ALA A 157 5.34 4.89 14.93
CA ALA A 157 6.68 4.88 15.51
C ALA A 157 7.11 6.28 15.98
N ASP A 158 6.72 7.34 15.26
CA ASP A 158 6.96 8.74 15.62
C ASP A 158 6.22 9.17 16.90
N LYS A 159 5.23 8.39 17.32
CA LYS A 159 4.48 8.56 18.59
C LYS A 159 4.98 7.59 19.66
N ASP A 160 6.23 7.14 19.55
CA ASP A 160 6.91 6.21 20.45
C ASP A 160 6.22 4.84 20.59
N PHE A 161 5.32 4.46 19.68
CA PHE A 161 4.76 3.12 19.68
C PHE A 161 5.80 2.14 19.10
N PRO A 162 6.07 0.98 19.74
CA PRO A 162 7.19 0.09 19.39
C PRO A 162 6.90 -0.76 18.13
N ILE A 163 6.39 -0.16 17.07
CA ILE A 163 6.11 -0.82 15.80
C ILE A 163 7.26 -0.63 14.81
N ARG A 164 7.48 -1.64 13.97
CA ARG A 164 8.50 -1.62 12.92
C ARG A 164 7.92 -2.14 11.62
N PHE A 165 8.42 -1.59 10.53
CA PHE A 165 8.07 -2.01 9.18
C PHE A 165 9.14 -2.95 8.64
N VAL A 166 8.72 -3.98 7.91
CA VAL A 166 9.59 -4.95 7.26
C VAL A 166 9.27 -4.97 5.78
N TYR A 167 10.31 -4.79 4.98
CA TYR A 167 10.31 -5.11 3.56
C TYR A 167 10.52 -6.63 3.43
N PRO A 168 9.49 -7.41 3.05
CA PRO A 168 9.58 -8.86 3.07
C PRO A 168 10.54 -9.39 1.99
N GLU A 169 11.13 -10.57 2.22
CA GLU A 169 12.11 -11.18 1.29
C GLU A 169 11.50 -11.52 -0.08
N GLU A 170 10.19 -11.82 -0.14
CA GLU A 170 9.43 -11.97 -1.39
C GLU A 170 9.20 -10.65 -2.16
N GLY A 171 9.65 -9.51 -1.62
CA GLY A 171 9.58 -8.19 -2.22
C GLY A 171 8.35 -7.41 -1.79
N ALA A 172 8.56 -6.22 -1.23
CA ALA A 172 7.49 -5.27 -0.95
C ALA A 172 6.77 -4.82 -2.22
N ILE A 173 5.56 -4.30 -2.04
CA ILE A 173 4.72 -3.77 -3.13
C ILE A 173 4.69 -2.25 -2.99
N PRO A 174 5.02 -1.47 -4.03
CA PRO A 174 4.85 -0.03 -3.98
C PRO A 174 3.35 0.28 -3.92
N LEU A 175 2.96 1.23 -3.08
CA LEU A 175 1.60 1.71 -2.92
C LEU A 175 1.56 3.20 -3.22
N LEU A 176 0.64 3.59 -4.11
CA LEU A 176 0.44 4.98 -4.47
C LEU A 176 -0.92 5.46 -3.99
N ALA A 177 -0.94 6.57 -3.28
CA ALA A 177 -2.13 7.41 -3.26
C ALA A 177 -2.15 8.24 -4.55
N THR A 178 -3.28 8.22 -5.26
CA THR A 178 -3.41 8.83 -6.58
C THR A 178 -4.38 10.01 -6.55
N ALA A 179 -4.07 11.04 -7.33
CA ALA A 179 -4.91 12.20 -7.52
C ALA A 179 -5.56 12.15 -8.90
N ASN A 180 -6.89 12.19 -8.92
CA ASN A 180 -7.68 11.93 -10.12
C ASN A 180 -8.74 13.00 -10.35
N VAL A 181 -8.91 13.39 -11.61
CA VAL A 181 -10.01 14.25 -12.05
C VAL A 181 -11.19 13.34 -12.41
N VAL A 182 -12.33 13.53 -11.74
CA VAL A 182 -13.55 12.77 -12.03
C VAL A 182 -14.14 13.26 -13.34
N ASN A 183 -14.52 12.34 -14.21
CA ASN A 183 -15.17 12.65 -15.47
C ASN A 183 -16.47 13.43 -15.21
N LYS A 184 -16.73 14.50 -15.98
CA LYS A 184 -17.86 15.42 -15.78
C LYS A 184 -17.90 16.09 -14.39
N ALA A 185 -16.75 16.25 -13.72
CA ALA A 185 -16.70 17.03 -12.49
C ALA A 185 -17.25 18.46 -12.72
N PRO A 186 -17.94 19.06 -11.73
CA PRO A 186 -18.51 20.41 -11.88
C PRO A 186 -17.45 21.50 -12.04
N HIS A 187 -16.20 21.24 -11.63
CA HIS A 187 -15.07 22.17 -11.72
C HIS A 187 -13.80 21.45 -12.22
N PRO A 188 -13.76 21.02 -13.49
CA PRO A 188 -12.68 20.19 -14.01
C PRO A 188 -11.34 20.93 -14.01
N ASP A 189 -11.33 22.20 -14.40
CA ASP A 189 -10.10 23.02 -14.44
C ASP A 189 -9.48 23.24 -13.06
N LEU A 190 -10.31 23.47 -12.03
CA LEU A 190 -9.83 23.58 -10.65
C LEU A 190 -9.31 22.25 -10.12
N ALA A 191 -9.95 21.13 -10.48
CA ALA A 191 -9.46 19.81 -10.11
C ALA A 191 -8.09 19.53 -10.74
N GLN A 192 -7.88 19.88 -12.02
CA GLN A 192 -6.58 19.75 -12.69
C GLN A 192 -5.51 20.60 -12.01
N LYS A 193 -5.81 21.88 -11.70
CA LYS A 193 -4.89 22.78 -10.98
C LYS A 193 -4.53 22.23 -9.61
N PHE A 194 -5.48 21.63 -8.90
CA PHE A 194 -5.22 21.00 -7.62
C PHE A 194 -4.31 19.77 -7.76
N VAL A 195 -4.51 18.93 -8.79
CA VAL A 195 -3.57 17.84 -9.10
C VAL A 195 -2.16 18.41 -9.36
N ASN A 196 -2.03 19.49 -10.12
CA ASN A 196 -0.73 20.12 -10.35
C ASN A 196 -0.08 20.63 -9.05
N ALA A 197 -0.88 21.23 -8.16
CA ALA A 197 -0.40 21.73 -6.87
C ALA A 197 0.12 20.60 -5.95
N LEU A 198 -0.53 19.43 -5.95
CA LEU A 198 -0.05 18.27 -5.18
C LEU A 198 1.35 17.83 -5.61
N LEU A 199 1.73 18.05 -6.86
CA LEU A 199 3.04 17.69 -7.42
C LEU A 199 4.13 18.74 -7.14
N GLU A 200 3.82 19.88 -6.52
CA GLU A 200 4.84 20.88 -6.20
C GLU A 200 5.84 20.35 -5.16
N PRO A 201 7.15 20.64 -5.29
CA PRO A 201 8.18 20.08 -4.41
C PRO A 201 7.90 20.35 -2.93
N GLY A 202 7.56 21.59 -2.59
CA GLY A 202 7.23 21.96 -1.22
C GLY A 202 5.94 21.34 -0.67
N ILE A 203 5.06 20.78 -1.51
CA ILE A 203 3.93 19.96 -1.05
C ILE A 203 4.39 18.51 -0.83
N GLN A 204 5.20 17.96 -1.73
CA GLN A 204 5.79 16.63 -1.59
C GLN A 204 6.67 16.53 -0.34
N GLU A 205 7.47 17.56 -0.05
CA GLU A 205 8.26 17.69 1.19
C GLU A 205 7.37 17.66 2.45
N LYS A 206 6.20 18.31 2.42
CA LYS A 206 5.24 18.28 3.54
C LYS A 206 4.57 16.92 3.70
N LEU A 207 4.18 16.28 2.60
CA LEU A 207 3.62 14.93 2.63
C LEU A 207 4.63 13.93 3.23
N ALA A 208 5.92 14.08 2.91
CA ALA A 208 6.97 13.31 3.53
C ALA A 208 7.10 13.64 5.04
N ALA A 209 7.19 14.92 5.40
CA ALA A 209 7.47 15.34 6.78
C ALA A 209 6.32 15.02 7.76
N GLU A 210 5.07 15.13 7.32
CA GLU A 210 3.90 14.94 8.18
C GLU A 210 3.26 13.55 8.02
N GLY A 211 3.37 12.96 6.83
CA GLY A 211 2.70 11.71 6.48
C GLY A 211 3.62 10.53 6.23
N TYR A 212 4.94 10.74 6.18
CA TYR A 212 5.94 9.72 5.80
C TYR A 212 5.74 9.14 4.40
N ASP A 213 5.05 9.87 3.53
CA ASP A 213 4.87 9.47 2.14
C ASP A 213 6.03 10.00 1.29
N GLY A 214 6.67 9.11 0.55
CA GLY A 214 7.77 9.42 -0.34
C GLY A 214 7.36 10.34 -1.49
N PRO A 215 8.26 11.22 -1.94
CA PRO A 215 8.00 12.11 -3.05
C PRO A 215 7.84 11.33 -4.35
N THR A 216 6.93 11.80 -5.18
CA THR A 216 6.58 11.23 -6.49
C THR A 216 7.10 12.07 -7.66
N VAL A 217 7.89 13.10 -7.37
CA VAL A 217 8.53 14.00 -8.34
C VAL A 217 10.04 14.02 -8.15
N SER A 218 10.76 14.19 -9.25
CA SER A 218 12.22 14.16 -9.32
C SER A 218 12.93 15.40 -8.75
N ASP A 219 12.19 16.47 -8.47
CA ASP A 219 12.70 17.77 -8.03
C ASP A 219 12.29 18.16 -6.61
N ALA A 220 11.82 17.20 -5.81
CA ALA A 220 11.62 17.35 -4.37
C ALA A 220 12.87 16.88 -3.61
N GLU A 221 13.38 17.72 -2.71
CA GLU A 221 14.57 17.44 -1.92
C GLU A 221 14.18 17.29 -0.45
N LEU A 222 14.46 16.13 0.14
CA LEU A 222 14.18 15.86 1.55
C LEU A 222 15.43 16.02 2.40
N ASP A 223 15.26 16.44 3.65
CA ASP A 223 16.31 16.33 4.66
C ASP A 223 16.77 14.86 4.78
N PRO A 224 18.07 14.56 4.91
CA PRO A 224 18.58 13.19 4.98
C PRO A 224 17.94 12.32 6.06
N ALA A 225 17.58 12.89 7.22
CA ALA A 225 16.92 12.14 8.29
C ALA A 225 15.50 11.72 7.89
N LEU A 226 14.78 12.58 7.18
CA LEU A 226 13.45 12.27 6.65
C LEU A 226 13.52 11.32 5.45
N ALA A 227 14.49 11.52 4.56
CA ALA A 227 14.72 10.66 3.40
C ALA A 227 14.94 9.20 3.79
N GLY A 228 15.59 8.95 4.92
CA GLY A 228 15.80 7.59 5.47
C GLY A 228 14.55 6.93 6.06
N ARG A 229 13.44 7.67 6.24
CA ARG A 229 12.18 7.20 6.83
C ARG A 229 11.04 7.04 5.81
N VAL A 230 11.22 7.52 4.58
CA VAL A 230 10.19 7.42 3.52
C VAL A 230 10.66 6.55 2.37
N VAL A 231 9.72 6.10 1.53
CA VAL A 231 10.06 5.33 0.34
C VAL A 231 10.66 6.25 -0.73
N GLY A 232 11.96 6.11 -0.97
CA GLY A 232 12.65 6.84 -2.03
C GLY A 232 12.48 6.20 -3.43
N PRO A 233 12.78 6.94 -4.51
CA PRO A 233 12.71 6.41 -5.88
C PRO A 233 13.55 5.15 -6.13
N GLU A 234 14.76 5.06 -5.56
CA GLU A 234 15.62 3.87 -5.69
C GLU A 234 15.00 2.64 -5.02
N GLN A 235 14.41 2.85 -3.84
CA GLN A 235 13.77 1.78 -3.11
C GLN A 235 12.53 1.28 -3.86
N ALA A 236 11.73 2.19 -4.40
CA ALA A 236 10.56 1.88 -5.20
C ALA A 236 10.91 1.13 -6.49
N ALA A 237 12.06 1.45 -7.12
CA ALA A 237 12.56 0.74 -8.29
C ALA A 237 12.93 -0.73 -7.99
N GLY A 238 13.26 -1.06 -6.74
CA GLY A 238 13.48 -2.43 -6.27
C GLY A 238 12.20 -3.19 -5.91
N MET A 239 11.03 -2.53 -5.93
CA MET A 239 9.74 -3.15 -5.63
C MET A 239 9.02 -3.59 -6.91
N THR A 240 8.12 -4.57 -6.77
CA THR A 240 7.32 -5.05 -7.90
C THR A 240 5.88 -4.57 -7.76
N PRO A 241 5.42 -3.61 -8.59
CA PRO A 241 4.04 -3.13 -8.59
C PRO A 241 3.07 -4.26 -8.95
N LEU A 242 1.81 -4.09 -8.56
CA LEU A 242 0.76 -5.03 -8.95
C LEU A 242 0.29 -4.77 -10.38
N ASP A 243 0.06 -5.83 -11.14
CA ASP A 243 -0.66 -5.75 -12.41
C ASP A 243 -2.16 -5.57 -12.13
N TRP A 244 -2.56 -4.32 -11.91
CA TRP A 244 -3.95 -3.99 -11.59
C TRP A 244 -4.93 -4.37 -12.71
N THR A 245 -4.50 -4.50 -13.97
CA THR A 245 -5.36 -5.00 -15.05
C THR A 245 -5.71 -6.48 -14.80
N THR A 246 -4.70 -7.32 -14.55
CA THR A 246 -4.91 -8.74 -14.24
C THR A 246 -5.69 -8.91 -12.93
N VAL A 247 -5.28 -8.19 -11.87
CA VAL A 247 -5.94 -8.26 -10.55
C VAL A 247 -7.40 -7.86 -10.65
N ASN A 248 -7.72 -6.74 -11.29
CA ASN A 248 -9.10 -6.23 -11.33
C ASN A 248 -10.01 -7.11 -12.19
N ALA A 249 -9.49 -7.74 -13.24
CA ALA A 249 -10.22 -8.74 -14.02
C ALA A 249 -10.60 -9.98 -13.18
N ALA A 250 -9.74 -10.39 -12.24
CA ALA A 250 -9.96 -11.55 -11.39
C ALA A 250 -10.60 -11.22 -10.03
N ARG A 251 -10.73 -9.92 -9.68
CA ARG A 251 -11.05 -9.45 -8.32
C ARG A 251 -12.31 -10.07 -7.73
N ALA A 252 -13.40 -10.16 -8.50
CA ALA A 252 -14.64 -10.75 -8.02
C ALA A 252 -14.47 -12.23 -7.62
N ALA A 253 -13.81 -13.02 -8.47
CA ALA A 253 -13.55 -14.43 -8.19
C ALA A 253 -12.60 -14.62 -7.00
N TRP A 254 -11.59 -13.76 -6.86
CA TRP A 254 -10.67 -13.80 -5.73
C TRP A 254 -11.35 -13.43 -4.42
N THR A 255 -12.22 -12.41 -4.40
CA THR A 255 -13.01 -12.05 -3.22
C THR A 255 -13.91 -13.20 -2.79
N ASP A 256 -14.64 -13.82 -3.73
CA ASP A 256 -15.50 -14.96 -3.42
C ASP A 256 -14.72 -16.14 -2.84
N ARG A 257 -13.52 -16.40 -3.37
CA ARG A 257 -12.64 -17.46 -2.87
C ARG A 257 -12.09 -17.13 -1.50
N TRP A 258 -11.64 -15.90 -1.28
CA TRP A 258 -11.09 -15.42 -0.02
C TRP A 258 -12.09 -15.58 1.13
N THR A 259 -13.35 -15.19 0.92
CA THR A 259 -14.39 -15.37 1.94
C THR A 259 -14.67 -16.85 2.26
N LYS A 260 -14.48 -17.77 1.31
CA LYS A 260 -14.71 -19.22 1.52
C LYS A 260 -13.51 -19.94 2.15
N GLU A 261 -12.30 -19.51 1.80
CA GLU A 261 -11.07 -20.23 2.12
C GLU A 261 -10.24 -19.57 3.23
N VAL A 262 -10.32 -18.23 3.39
CA VAL A 262 -9.41 -17.43 4.23
C VAL A 262 -10.15 -16.84 5.44
N GLU A 263 -11.28 -16.16 5.26
CA GLU A 263 -12.04 -15.50 6.36
C GLU A 263 -12.97 -16.44 7.13
N ARG A 264 -12.46 -17.61 7.54
CA ARG A 264 -13.24 -18.62 8.26
C ARG A 264 -13.43 -18.34 9.74
#